data_AF-A0A382HFG3-F1
#
_entry.id   AF-A0A382HFG3-F1
#
_cell.length_a   1.000
_cell.length_b   1.000
_cell.length_c   1.000
_cell.angle_alpha   90.00
_cell.angle_beta   90.00
_cell.angle_gamma   90.00
#
_symmetry.space_group_name_H-M   'P 1'
#
loop_
_entity.id
_entity.type
_entity.pdbx_description
1 polymer ?
#
loop_
_entity_poly.entity_id
_entity_poly.type
_entity_poly.pdbx_seq_one_letter_code
_entity_poly.pdbx_strand_id
1 'polypeptide(L)' 'MSNVPLMPMATAVWLVENTTLTFKQIANFCNLH' A
#
# COMPACT_ATOMS: atom_id res chain seq x y z
N MET A 1 1.13 -14.16 10.58
CA MET A 1 0.48 -12.87 10.85
C MET A 1 0.05 -12.30 9.51
N SER A 2 -1.26 -12.17 9.27
CA SER A 2 -1.81 -11.50 8.08
C SER A 2 -1.46 -10.02 8.14
N ASN A 3 -0.29 -9.67 7.61
CA ASN A 3 0.29 -8.32 7.61
C ASN A 3 -0.38 -7.43 6.54
N VAL A 4 -1.71 -7.48 6.48
CA VAL A 4 -2.49 -6.60 5.62
C VAL A 4 -2.78 -5.35 6.46
N PRO A 5 -2.41 -4.15 5.99
CA PRO A 5 -2.78 -2.92 6.69
C PRO A 5 -4.30 -2.92 6.91
N LEU A 6 -4.75 -2.70 8.15
CA LEU A 6 -6.18 -2.65 8.51
C LEU A 6 -6.97 -1.65 7.62
N MET A 7 -6.28 -0.66 7.05
CA MET A 7 -6.79 0.30 6.08
C MET A 7 -5.90 0.31 4.83
N PRO A 8 -6.03 -0.67 3.92
CA PRO A 8 -5.12 -0.83 2.80
C PRO A 8 -5.18 0.35 1.82
N MET A 9 -6.34 0.98 1.67
CA MET A 9 -6.49 2.19 0.85
C MET A 9 -5.80 3.42 1.47
N ALA A 10 -5.99 3.67 2.77
CA ALA A 10 -5.37 4.82 3.43
C ALA A 10 -3.84 4.67 3.44
N THR A 11 -3.33 3.47 3.68
CA THR A 11 -1.90 3.16 3.60
C THR A 11 -1.37 3.28 2.17
N ALA A 12 -2.13 2.85 1.15
CA ALA A 12 -1.73 3.02 -0.23
C ALA A 12 -1.63 4.50 -0.62
N VAL A 13 -2.61 5.33 -0.25
CA VAL A 13 -2.59 6.78 -0.50
C VAL A 13 -1.40 7.44 0.21
N TRP A 14 -1.19 7.11 1.48
CA TRP A 14 -0.03 7.62 2.23
C TRP A 14 1.30 7.25 1.56
N LEU A 15 1.44 6.00 1.09
CA LEU A 15 2.65 5.54 0.40
C LEU A 15 2.88 6.24 -0.93
N VAL A 16 1.82 6.53 -1.71
CA VAL A 16 1.94 7.28 -2.98
C VAL A 16 2.43 8.70 -2.74
N GLU A 17 1.97 9.34 -1.66
CA GLU A 17 2.30 10.74 -1.38
C GLU A 17 3.64 10.91 -0.65
N ASN A 18 4.03 9.94 0.19
CA ASN A 18 5.21 10.05 1.06
C ASN A 18 6.41 9.22 0.59
N THR A 19 6.24 8.38 -0.44
CA THR A 19 7.32 7.56 -0.99
C THR A 19 7.34 7.65 -2.51
N THR A 20 8.49 7.36 -3.12
CA THR A 20 8.65 7.25 -4.58
C THR A 20 8.37 5.83 -5.09
N LEU A 21 7.68 5.00 -4.31
CA LEU A 21 7.34 3.64 -4.70
C LEU A 21 6.34 3.64 -5.87
N THR A 22 6.51 2.67 -6.77
CA THR A 22 5.59 2.52 -7.90
C THR A 22 4.26 1.95 -7.44
N PHE A 23 3.18 2.26 -8.17
CA PHE A 23 1.84 1.74 -7.90
C PHE A 23 1.83 0.22 -7.74
N LYS A 24 2.64 -0.51 -8.52
CA LYS A 24 2.76 -1.97 -8.47
C LYS A 24 3.38 -2.48 -7.16
N GLN A 25 4.34 -1.76 -6.59
CA GLN A 25 4.93 -2.08 -5.30
C GLN A 25 3.95 -1.81 -4.16
N ILE A 26 3.22 -0.70 -4.24
CA ILE A 26 2.19 -0.33 -3.25
C ILE A 26 1.02 -1.32 -3.28
N ALA A 27 0.59 -1.75 -4.48
CA ALA A 27 -0.42 -2.77 -4.69
C ALA A 27 -0.03 -4.12 -4.04
N ASN A 28 1.20 -4.57 -4.29
CA ASN A 28 1.74 -5.78 -3.66
C ASN A 28 1.84 -5.66 -2.13
N PHE A 29 2.16 -4.48 -1.61
CA PHE A 29 2.28 -4.23 -0.17
C PHE A 29 0.92 -4.21 0.53
N CYS A 30 -0.08 -3.55 -0.06
CA CYS A 30 -1.43 -3.47 0.49
C CYS A 30 -2.34 -4.66 0.10
N ASN A 31 -1.82 -5.65 -0.64
CA ASN A 31 -2.60 -6.73 -1.27
C ASN A 31 -3.83 -6.20 -2.05
N LEU A 32 -3.66 -5.06 -2.71
CA LEU A 32 -4.66 -4.49 -3.61
C LEU A 32 -4.38 -5.08 -4.99
N HIS A 33 -5.22 -6.02 -5.42
CA HIS A 33 -5.13 -6.66 -6.73
C HIS A 33 -5.89 -5.85 -7.78
#